data_AF-A0A7K3NNF4-F1
#
_entry.id   AF-A0A7K3NNF4-F1
#
_cell.length_a   1.000
_cell.length_b   1.000
_cell.length_c   1.000
_cell.angle_alpha   90.00
_cell.angle_beta   90.00
_cell.angle_gamma   90.00
#
_symmetry.space_group_name_H-M   'P 1'
#
loop_
_entity.id
_entity.type
_entity.pdbx_description
1 polymer ?
#
loop_
_entity_poly.entity_id
_entity_poly.type
_entity_poly.pdbx_seq_one_letter_code
_entity_poly.pdbx_strand_id
1 'polypeptide(L)'
;MRGHQKTFFLFKSAMLCVICVMFLCSAAFSSSYKFAVFNNSGSKITKILVSEDGKTWGFFDIGKGIAVGATETLVWDASSEGEDCEQYFKAVFADGSESEPVVFDFCEKGLVLEFD
;
A
#
# COMPACT_ATOMS: atom_id res chain seq x y z
N MET A 1 59.34 14.72 52.08
CA MET A 1 59.79 15.56 50.95
C MET A 1 59.35 14.92 49.64
N ARG A 2 58.78 15.76 48.75
CA ARG A 2 58.72 15.71 47.26
C ARG A 2 58.95 14.34 46.59
N GLY A 3 58.05 13.79 45.77
CA GLY A 3 57.15 14.45 44.82
C GLY A 3 57.89 14.78 43.52
N HIS A 4 57.83 13.88 42.54
CA HIS A 4 58.13 14.12 41.11
C HIS A 4 56.97 13.44 40.32
N GLN A 5 55.95 14.15 39.82
CA GLN A 5 55.92 14.92 38.55
C GLN A 5 56.37 14.04 37.36
N LYS A 6 55.62 13.79 36.27
CA LYS A 6 54.62 14.58 35.54
C LYS A 6 53.82 13.66 34.60
N THR A 7 52.51 13.91 34.52
CA THR A 7 51.67 13.93 33.30
C THR A 7 52.22 13.24 32.05
N PHE A 8 51.66 12.08 31.72
CA PHE A 8 51.40 11.73 30.32
C PHE A 8 49.88 11.58 30.18
N PHE A 9 49.29 12.60 29.54
CA PHE A 9 48.18 12.49 28.60
C PHE A 9 47.20 11.33 28.88
N LEU A 10 46.02 11.60 29.47
CA LEU A 10 44.80 11.93 28.72
C LEU A 10 44.69 11.17 27.38
N PHE A 11 43.51 10.60 27.14
CA PHE A 11 43.12 9.74 26.01
C PHE A 11 43.31 8.24 26.23
N LYS A 12 42.22 7.57 26.65
CA LYS A 12 41.53 6.60 25.79
C LYS A 12 40.19 6.16 26.42
N SER A 13 39.15 6.81 25.90
CA SER A 13 37.78 6.35 25.71
C SER A 13 37.07 5.64 26.86
N ALA A 14 36.23 6.45 27.52
CA ALA A 14 34.93 6.02 28.00
C ALA A 14 34.19 5.22 26.93
N MET A 15 33.86 3.96 27.21
CA MET A 15 32.84 3.21 26.49
C MET A 15 31.74 2.90 27.49
N LEU A 16 31.03 3.95 27.88
CA LEU A 16 29.89 3.92 28.80
C LEU A 16 28.61 3.91 27.95
N CYS A 17 27.87 2.80 28.04
CA CYS A 17 26.42 2.65 27.86
C CYS A 17 25.73 3.65 26.91
N VAL A 18 25.57 3.30 25.63
CA VAL A 18 24.43 3.76 24.82
C VAL A 18 23.99 2.62 23.91
N ILE A 19 23.29 1.63 24.48
CA ILE A 19 22.37 0.80 23.67
C ILE A 19 21.17 1.71 23.41
N CYS A 20 21.31 2.60 22.42
CA CYS A 20 20.17 3.26 21.81
C CYS A 20 19.40 2.17 21.09
N VAL A 21 18.39 1.66 21.77
CA VAL A 21 17.28 0.94 21.18
C VAL A 21 16.65 1.90 20.18
N MET A 22 17.20 1.93 18.96
CA MET A 22 16.54 2.49 17.79
C MET A 22 15.42 1.53 17.41
N PHE A 23 14.38 1.49 18.26
CA PHE A 23 13.04 1.18 17.79
C PHE A 23 12.68 2.35 16.88
N LEU A 24 13.01 2.18 15.59
CA LEU A 24 12.36 2.90 14.53
C LEU A 24 10.88 2.57 14.70
N CYS A 25 10.11 3.48 15.30
CA CYS A 25 8.69 3.53 15.06
C CYS A 25 8.55 3.74 13.55
N SER A 26 8.32 2.65 12.81
CA SER A 26 7.65 2.75 11.53
C SER A 26 6.33 3.44 11.84
N ALA A 27 6.24 4.73 11.49
CA ALA A 27 4.97 5.40 11.46
C ALA A 27 4.18 4.72 10.34
N ALA A 28 3.30 3.79 10.72
CA ALA A 28 2.31 3.21 9.83
C ALA A 28 1.52 4.36 9.21
N PHE A 29 1.86 4.77 7.99
CA PHE A 29 1.02 5.67 7.23
C PHE A 29 -0.19 4.86 6.78
N SER A 30 -1.28 4.92 7.56
CA SER A 30 -2.59 4.49 7.10
C SER A 30 -3.05 5.47 6.02
N SER A 31 -2.57 5.25 4.79
CA SER A 31 -3.06 5.91 3.59
C SER A 31 -4.26 5.11 3.09
N SER A 32 -5.46 5.67 3.24
CA SER A 32 -6.62 5.18 2.49
C SER A 32 -6.62 5.84 1.11
N TYR A 33 -6.64 5.02 0.07
CA TYR A 33 -6.71 5.46 -1.31
C TYR A 33 -8.15 5.40 -1.80
N LYS A 34 -8.59 6.45 -2.50
CA LYS A 34 -9.91 6.50 -3.14
C LYS A 34 -9.73 6.49 -4.64
N PHE A 35 -10.42 5.60 -5.33
CA PHE A 35 -10.38 5.50 -6.79
C PHE A 35 -11.79 5.27 -7.34
N ALA A 36 -12.01 5.77 -8.55
CA ALA A 36 -13.26 5.60 -9.26
C ALA A 36 -13.17 4.40 -10.20
N VAL A 37 -14.23 3.59 -10.21
CA VAL A 37 -14.41 2.48 -11.15
C VAL A 37 -15.56 2.83 -12.07
N PHE A 38 -15.27 2.97 -13.36
CA PHE A 38 -16.28 3.18 -14.40
C PHE A 38 -16.54 1.89 -15.16
N ASN A 39 -17.81 1.47 -15.24
CA ASN A 39 -18.21 0.29 -16.00
C ASN A 39 -18.62 0.69 -17.42
N ASN A 40 -17.67 0.66 -18.36
CA ASN A 40 -17.94 0.88 -19.78
C ASN A 40 -18.35 -0.41 -20.52
N SER A 41 -18.33 -1.55 -19.84
CA SER A 41 -18.67 -2.85 -20.45
C SER A 41 -20.16 -3.01 -20.74
N GLY A 42 -20.51 -4.06 -21.47
CA GLY A 42 -21.91 -4.43 -21.74
C GLY A 42 -22.61 -5.17 -20.60
N SER A 43 -21.95 -5.41 -19.45
CA SER A 43 -22.49 -6.24 -18.36
C SER A 43 -22.31 -5.56 -17.00
N LYS A 44 -23.20 -5.89 -16.04
CA LYS A 44 -23.07 -5.35 -14.67
C LYS A 44 -21.86 -5.97 -13.99
N ILE A 45 -21.01 -5.15 -13.37
CA ILE A 45 -19.93 -5.62 -12.51
C ILE A 45 -20.51 -6.02 -11.16
N THR A 46 -20.17 -7.21 -10.68
CA THR A 46 -20.65 -7.78 -9.41
C THR A 46 -19.59 -7.86 -8.33
N LYS A 47 -18.30 -7.91 -8.72
CA LYS A 47 -17.15 -7.82 -7.82
C LYS A 47 -15.99 -7.12 -8.52
N ILE A 48 -15.13 -6.49 -7.74
CA ILE A 48 -13.80 -6.06 -8.19
C ILE A 48 -12.79 -6.93 -7.45
N LEU A 49 -11.91 -7.61 -8.20
CA LEU A 49 -10.78 -8.36 -7.66
C LEU A 49 -9.55 -7.48 -7.61
N VAL A 50 -8.70 -7.72 -6.62
CA VAL A 50 -7.42 -7.01 -6.45
C VAL A 50 -6.31 -7.98 -6.07
N SER A 51 -5.10 -7.72 -6.54
CA SER A 51 -3.94 -8.57 -6.29
C SER A 51 -2.66 -7.76 -6.38
N GLU A 52 -1.70 -8.05 -5.49
CA GLU A 52 -0.35 -7.48 -5.53
C GLU A 52 0.55 -8.25 -6.52
N ASP A 53 0.36 -9.58 -6.63
CA ASP A 53 1.25 -10.48 -7.36
C ASP A 53 0.67 -10.98 -8.70
N GLY A 54 -0.56 -10.58 -9.00
CA GLY A 54 -1.34 -11.03 -10.17
C GLY A 54 -1.78 -12.51 -10.10
N LYS A 55 -1.58 -13.19 -8.98
CA LYS A 55 -1.83 -14.64 -8.81
C LYS A 55 -2.82 -14.91 -7.68
N THR A 56 -2.70 -14.19 -6.57
CA THR A 56 -3.53 -14.32 -5.38
C THR A 56 -4.47 -13.13 -5.32
N TRP A 57 -5.77 -13.39 -5.37
CA TRP A 57 -6.79 -12.36 -5.55
C TRP A 57 -7.66 -12.19 -4.31
N GLY A 58 -7.70 -10.97 -3.78
CA GLY A 58 -8.75 -10.48 -2.88
C GLY A 58 -9.93 -9.91 -3.67
N PHE A 59 -10.94 -9.40 -2.96
CA PHE A 59 -12.09 -8.75 -3.59
C PHE A 59 -12.63 -7.59 -2.76
N PHE A 60 -13.16 -6.59 -3.45
CA PHE A 60 -13.97 -5.54 -2.87
C PHE A 60 -15.44 -5.96 -2.89
N ASP A 61 -16.12 -5.76 -1.75
CA ASP A 61 -17.58 -5.79 -1.72
C ASP A 61 -18.14 -4.46 -2.22
N ILE A 62 -18.84 -4.52 -3.35
CA ILE A 62 -19.47 -3.38 -4.03
C ILE A 62 -21.00 -3.41 -3.91
N GLY A 63 -21.53 -4.18 -2.95
CA GLY A 63 -22.95 -4.27 -2.66
C GLY A 63 -23.76 -4.82 -3.83
N LYS A 64 -24.62 -3.98 -4.43
CA LYS A 64 -25.51 -4.39 -5.54
C LYS A 64 -24.80 -4.54 -6.89
N GLY A 65 -23.54 -4.11 -6.97
CA GLY A 65 -22.74 -4.07 -8.19
C GLY A 65 -22.80 -2.71 -8.90
N ILE A 66 -21.95 -2.55 -9.92
CA ILE A 66 -21.84 -1.32 -10.74
C ILE A 66 -22.57 -1.58 -12.07
N ALA A 67 -23.66 -0.86 -12.31
CA ALA A 67 -24.44 -0.96 -13.54
C ALA A 67 -23.63 -0.49 -14.77
N VAL A 68 -24.06 -0.89 -15.97
CA VAL A 68 -23.47 -0.42 -17.23
C VAL A 68 -23.59 1.10 -17.31
N GLY A 69 -22.49 1.77 -17.64
CA GLY A 69 -22.38 3.22 -17.72
C GLY A 69 -22.36 3.93 -16.37
N ALA A 70 -22.28 3.21 -15.25
CA ALA A 70 -22.20 3.79 -13.92
C ALA A 70 -20.75 3.88 -13.43
N THR A 71 -20.50 4.85 -12.54
CA THR A 71 -19.23 5.01 -11.83
C THR A 71 -19.47 4.87 -10.34
N GLU A 72 -18.65 4.07 -9.66
CA GLU A 72 -18.64 3.97 -8.20
C GLU A 72 -17.25 4.32 -7.66
N THR A 73 -17.21 4.91 -6.46
CA THR A 73 -15.93 5.22 -5.79
C THR A 73 -15.65 4.17 -4.72
N LEU A 74 -14.49 3.53 -4.82
CA LEU A 74 -14.02 2.54 -3.86
C LEU A 74 -12.92 3.14 -2.98
N VAL A 75 -12.79 2.57 -1.79
CA VAL A 75 -11.73 2.92 -0.83
C VAL A 75 -10.91 1.68 -0.56
N TRP A 76 -9.60 1.79 -0.79
CA TRP A 76 -8.61 0.78 -0.42
C TRP A 76 -7.82 1.31 0.76
N ASP A 77 -8.00 0.68 1.92
CA ASP A 77 -7.16 0.94 3.09
C ASP A 77 -5.87 0.12 2.94
N ALA A 78 -4.77 0.78 2.57
CA ALA A 78 -3.42 0.20 2.56
C ALA A 78 -2.89 0.02 3.99
N SER A 79 -3.71 -0.55 4.86
CA SER A 79 -3.41 -0.76 6.28
C SER A 79 -2.42 -1.91 6.50
N SER A 80 -2.08 -2.67 5.46
CA SER A 80 -0.97 -3.61 5.48
C SER A 80 0.31 -2.84 5.15
N GLU A 81 1.27 -2.86 6.06
CA GLU A 81 2.57 -2.22 5.85
C GLU A 81 3.29 -2.83 4.64
N GLY A 82 3.55 -2.01 3.61
CA GLY A 82 4.45 -2.39 2.50
C GLY A 82 3.79 -2.97 1.25
N GLU A 83 2.48 -2.78 1.04
CA GLU A 83 1.85 -3.11 -0.25
C GLU A 83 2.44 -2.20 -1.34
N ASP A 84 2.83 -2.80 -2.47
CA ASP A 84 3.35 -2.05 -3.62
C ASP A 84 2.26 -1.09 -4.13
N CYS A 85 2.65 0.13 -4.54
CA CYS A 85 1.70 1.12 -5.07
C CYS A 85 0.95 0.60 -6.31
N GLU A 86 1.57 -0.31 -7.05
CA GLU A 86 1.01 -0.97 -8.21
C GLU A 86 0.16 -2.16 -7.79
N GLN A 87 -1.12 -2.09 -8.11
CA GLN A 87 -2.09 -3.14 -7.80
C GLN A 87 -2.76 -3.61 -9.07
N TYR A 88 -2.93 -4.92 -9.20
CA TYR A 88 -3.68 -5.52 -10.30
C TYR A 88 -5.16 -5.55 -9.94
N PHE A 89 -6.03 -5.17 -10.87
CA PHE A 89 -7.48 -5.20 -10.73
C PHE A 89 -8.15 -5.97 -11.85
N LYS A 90 -9.25 -6.64 -11.52
CA LYS A 90 -10.18 -7.26 -12.49
C LYS A 90 -11.62 -7.01 -12.09
N ALA A 91 -12.52 -7.00 -13.06
CA ALA A 91 -13.96 -7.03 -12.82
C ALA A 91 -14.49 -8.47 -12.94
N VAL A 92 -15.47 -8.82 -12.11
CA VAL A 92 -16.31 -10.02 -12.29
C VAL A 92 -17.68 -9.57 -12.75
N PHE A 93 -18.10 -10.00 -13.93
CA PHE A 93 -19.37 -9.61 -14.54
C PHE A 93 -20.54 -10.48 -14.09
N ALA A 94 -21.77 -10.06 -14.38
CA ALA A 94 -22.98 -10.74 -13.95
C ALA A 94 -23.18 -12.14 -14.56
N ASP A 95 -22.53 -12.44 -15.68
CA ASP A 95 -22.49 -13.76 -16.31
C ASP A 95 -21.40 -14.67 -15.71
N GLY A 96 -20.63 -14.16 -14.75
CA GLY A 96 -19.52 -14.86 -14.09
C GLY A 96 -18.19 -14.80 -14.83
N SER A 97 -18.12 -14.12 -15.98
CA SER A 97 -16.85 -13.86 -16.67
C SER A 97 -16.00 -12.83 -15.93
N GLU A 98 -14.69 -12.88 -16.16
CA GLU A 98 -13.72 -11.92 -15.61
C GLU A 98 -13.13 -11.06 -16.72
N SER A 99 -12.83 -9.80 -16.42
CA SER A 99 -12.05 -8.95 -17.33
C SER A 99 -10.58 -9.38 -17.36
N GLU A 100 -9.86 -8.91 -18.37
CA GLU A 100 -8.40 -8.90 -18.31
C GLU A 100 -7.93 -8.04 -17.12
N PRO A 101 -6.80 -8.40 -16.48
CA PRO A 101 -6.25 -7.61 -15.39
C PRO A 101 -5.64 -6.30 -15.90
N VAL A 102 -5.91 -5.23 -15.17
CA VAL A 102 -5.35 -3.91 -15.37
C VAL A 102 -4.49 -3.52 -14.17
N VAL A 103 -3.41 -2.79 -14.39
CA VAL A 103 -2.54 -2.30 -13.31
C VAL A 103 -2.92 -0.86 -12.99
N PHE A 104 -3.06 -0.56 -11.71
CA PHE A 104 -3.30 0.78 -11.21
C PHE A 104 -2.21 1.16 -10.22
N ASP A 105 -1.54 2.28 -10.48
CA ASP A 105 -0.47 2.79 -9.63
C ASP A 105 -1.00 3.87 -8.68
N PHE A 106 -1.27 3.51 -7.43
CA PHE A 106 -1.76 4.43 -6.41
C PHE A 106 -0.76 5.52 -5.99
N CYS A 107 0.51 5.43 -6.39
CA CYS A 107 1.49 6.49 -6.19
C CYS A 107 1.24 7.70 -7.13
N GLU A 108 0.48 7.53 -8.22
CA GLU A 108 0.09 8.64 -9.11
C GLU A 108 -1.23 9.30 -8.69
N LYS A 109 -1.35 10.62 -8.92
CA LYS A 109 -2.56 11.39 -8.55
C LYS A 109 -3.58 11.43 -9.70
N GLY A 110 -4.87 11.25 -9.36
CA GLY A 110 -5.99 11.57 -10.26
C GLY A 110 -6.39 10.45 -11.23
N LEU A 111 -6.10 9.20 -10.90
CA LEU A 111 -6.36 8.06 -11.77
C LEU A 111 -7.81 7.55 -11.69
N VAL A 112 -8.33 7.06 -12.82
CA VAL A 112 -9.65 6.41 -12.97
C VAL A 112 -9.42 5.02 -13.54
N LEU A 113 -10.04 4.01 -12.92
CA LEU A 113 -9.97 2.63 -13.38
C LEU A 113 -11.13 2.36 -14.35
N GLU A 114 -10.80 1.97 -15.58
CA GLU A 114 -11.76 1.70 -16.65
C GLU A 114 -11.65 0.24 -17.11
N PHE A 115 -12.79 -0.42 -17.31
CA PHE A 115 -12.89 -1.79 -17.80
C PHE A 115 -13.78 -1.81 -19.05
N ASP A 116 -13.30 -2.47 -20.11
CA ASP A 116 -14.00 -2.69 -21.38
C ASP A 116 -14.50 -4.13 -21.53
#